data_AF-A0A7S8F2K0-F1
#
_entry.id   AF-A0A7S8F2K0-F1
#
_cell.length_a   1.000
_cell.length_b   1.000
_cell.length_c   1.000
_cell.angle_alpha   90.00
_cell.angle_beta   90.00
_cell.angle_gamma   90.00
#
_symmetry.space_group_name_H-M   'P 1'
#
loop_
_entity.id
_entity.type
_entity.pdbx_description
1 polymer ?
#
loop_
_entity_poly.entity_id
_entity_poly.type
_entity_poly.pdbx_seq_one_letter_code
_entity_poly.pdbx_strand_id
1 'polypeptide(L)'
;MNNASNLRTLRGASIAITIFAVVLILAGAVQIGLGGMAVKQEYDRIALVEQQAREASAFHGYYRQRNDPYAEYNKSSSAFIGEGRFLTVPQDPGRTSAAGIAFVVMGLAAFAFLLAAMFWVWRAHANIAQAGIRSKYGPGKAVAAYLIPIINLILPFEAMRELYNRSHGEPEDFAHSTVEDVTAWWTAVIVGLLVFSALLVKFTLDLGTNMIIMTPLWMEFALLSFAILLLLGSAFLFARLTAKITAAQVDYLPTVEPKQLPEPAPSRPRVNIVRG
;
A
#
# COMPACT_ATOMS: atom_id res chain seq x y z
N MET A 1 4.08 28.54 -18.54
CA MET A 1 3.79 27.18 -19.08
C MET A 1 2.30 27.08 -19.36
N ASN A 2 1.89 26.32 -20.38
CA ASN A 2 0.48 26.21 -20.78
C ASN A 2 -0.28 25.29 -19.80
N ASN A 3 -1.27 25.81 -19.07
CA ASN A 3 -2.09 25.03 -18.12
C ASN A 3 -2.72 23.79 -18.77
N ALA A 4 -3.07 23.86 -20.06
CA ALA A 4 -3.66 22.75 -20.79
C ALA A 4 -2.72 21.55 -20.99
N SER A 5 -1.40 21.75 -21.07
CA SER A 5 -0.45 20.61 -21.16
C SER A 5 -0.28 19.91 -19.81
N ASN A 6 -0.25 20.68 -18.71
CA ASN A 6 -0.14 20.13 -17.37
C ASN A 6 -1.38 19.30 -16.98
N LEU A 7 -2.58 19.77 -17.33
CA LEU A 7 -3.82 19.04 -17.09
C LEU A 7 -3.91 17.73 -17.90
N ARG A 8 -3.42 17.72 -19.15
CA ARG A 8 -3.33 16.47 -19.95
C ARG A 8 -2.39 15.45 -19.30
N THR A 9 -1.23 15.89 -18.82
CA THR A 9 -0.30 15.03 -18.09
C THR A 9 -0.91 14.49 -16.79
N LEU A 10 -1.67 15.31 -16.06
CA LEU A 10 -2.37 14.89 -14.85
C LEU A 10 -3.40 13.79 -15.14
N ARG A 11 -4.20 13.94 -16.20
CA ARG A 11 -5.15 12.92 -16.66
C ARG A 11 -4.44 11.60 -17.01
N GLY A 12 -3.34 11.68 -17.75
CA GLY A 12 -2.53 10.50 -18.09
C GLY A 12 -2.02 9.77 -16.84
N ALA A 13 -1.55 10.52 -15.83
CA ALA A 13 -1.10 9.95 -14.56
C ALA A 13 -2.26 9.30 -13.76
N SER A 14 -3.46 9.90 -13.73
CA SER A 14 -4.63 9.31 -13.07
C SER A 14 -5.09 8.00 -13.74
N ILE A 15 -5.03 7.93 -15.07
CA ILE A 15 -5.29 6.69 -15.83
C ILE A 15 -4.26 5.62 -15.47
N ALA A 16 -2.96 5.97 -15.42
CA ALA A 16 -1.90 5.03 -15.04
C ALA A 16 -2.12 4.47 -13.63
N ILE A 17 -2.47 5.31 -12.65
CA ILE A 17 -2.81 4.89 -11.28
C ILE A 17 -3.98 3.89 -11.29
N THR A 18 -5.01 4.15 -12.09
CA THR A 18 -6.18 3.26 -12.20
C THR A 18 -5.79 1.90 -12.78
N ILE A 19 -4.95 1.87 -13.83
CA ILE A 19 -4.45 0.63 -14.42
C ILE A 19 -3.64 -0.17 -13.39
N PHE A 20 -2.71 0.47 -12.69
CA PHE A 20 -1.91 -0.20 -11.66
C PHE A 20 -2.76 -0.71 -10.49
N ALA A 21 -3.79 0.04 -10.08
CA ALA A 21 -4.73 -0.42 -9.06
C ALA A 21 -5.48 -1.69 -9.51
N VAL A 22 -5.93 -1.75 -10.76
CA VAL A 22 -6.58 -2.95 -11.31
C VAL A 22 -5.62 -4.14 -11.34
N VAL A 23 -4.38 -3.94 -11.80
CA VAL A 23 -3.35 -4.99 -11.81
C VAL A 23 -3.09 -5.50 -10.39
N LEU A 24 -2.98 -4.61 -9.41
CA LEU A 24 -2.83 -4.97 -8.00
C LEU A 24 -3.99 -5.81 -7.49
N ILE A 25 -5.23 -5.40 -7.78
CA ILE A 25 -6.43 -6.13 -7.35
C ILE A 25 -6.44 -7.54 -7.92
N LEU A 26 -6.13 -7.70 -9.22
CA LEU A 26 -6.06 -9.01 -9.86
C LEU A 26 -4.94 -9.87 -9.26
N ALA A 27 -3.74 -9.31 -9.06
CA ALA A 27 -2.61 -10.03 -8.47
C ALA A 27 -2.91 -10.46 -7.02
N GLY A 28 -3.51 -9.59 -6.22
CA GLY A 28 -3.89 -9.91 -4.85
C GLY A 28 -5.03 -10.94 -4.75
N ALA A 29 -6.00 -10.90 -5.65
CA ALA A 29 -7.04 -11.93 -5.74
C ALA A 29 -6.45 -13.31 -6.06
N VAL A 30 -5.51 -13.37 -7.01
CA VAL A 30 -4.76 -14.60 -7.32
C VAL A 30 -3.99 -15.08 -6.09
N GLN A 31 -3.31 -14.19 -5.38
CA GLN A 31 -2.54 -14.54 -4.17
C GLN A 31 -3.42 -15.11 -3.06
N ILE A 32 -4.59 -14.52 -2.82
CA ILE A 32 -5.56 -15.04 -1.84
C ILE A 32 -6.04 -16.44 -2.24
N GLY A 33 -6.38 -16.65 -3.51
CA GLY A 33 -6.80 -17.95 -4.03
C GLY A 33 -5.72 -19.03 -3.88
N LEU A 34 -4.47 -18.71 -4.26
CA LEU A 34 -3.33 -19.61 -4.09
C LEU A 34 -3.06 -19.93 -2.62
N GLY A 35 -3.11 -18.93 -1.74
CA GLY A 35 -2.94 -19.12 -0.29
C GLY A 35 -4.02 -20.01 0.31
N GLY A 36 -5.28 -19.86 -0.10
CA GLY A 36 -6.38 -20.71 0.37
C GLY A 36 -6.20 -22.18 -0.02
N MET A 37 -5.73 -22.44 -1.25
CA MET A 37 -5.39 -23.80 -1.70
C MET A 37 -4.23 -24.40 -0.90
N ALA A 38 -3.19 -23.61 -0.61
CA ALA A 38 -2.04 -24.06 0.19
C ALA A 38 -2.45 -24.42 1.62
N VAL A 39 -3.30 -23.60 2.26
CA VAL A 39 -3.84 -23.90 3.60
C VAL A 39 -4.63 -25.21 3.58
N LYS A 40 -5.50 -25.42 2.58
CA LYS A 40 -6.25 -26.67 2.44
C LYS A 40 -5.32 -27.88 2.29
N GLN A 41 -4.30 -27.79 1.44
CA GLN A 41 -3.36 -28.89 1.22
C GLN A 41 -2.59 -29.26 2.49
N GLU A 42 -2.20 -28.28 3.31
CA GLU A 42 -1.53 -28.55 4.57
C GLU A 42 -2.46 -29.22 5.59
N TYR A 43 -3.75 -28.84 5.64
CA TYR A 43 -4.75 -29.56 6.45
C TYR A 43 -4.93 -31.01 6.01
N ASP A 44 -5.05 -31.26 4.71
CA ASP A 44 -5.17 -32.60 4.15
C ASP A 44 -3.94 -33.45 4.51
N ARG A 45 -2.74 -32.86 4.46
CA ARG A 45 -1.48 -33.49 4.88
C ARG A 45 -1.46 -33.82 6.38
N ILE A 46 -1.86 -32.88 7.23
CA ILE A 46 -1.93 -33.09 8.68
C ILE A 46 -2.87 -34.24 9.01
N ALA A 47 -4.04 -34.30 8.38
CA ALA A 47 -5.00 -35.37 8.58
C ALA A 47 -4.43 -36.75 8.19
N LEU A 48 -3.69 -36.82 7.08
CA LEU A 48 -3.02 -38.05 6.64
C LEU A 48 -1.96 -38.52 7.65
N VAL A 49 -1.12 -37.59 8.15
CA VAL A 49 -0.09 -37.90 9.15
C VAL A 49 -0.74 -38.38 10.45
N GLU A 50 -1.83 -37.76 10.89
CA GLU A 50 -2.57 -38.18 12.07
C GLU A 50 -3.19 -39.57 11.90
N GLN A 51 -3.72 -39.88 10.71
CA GLN A 51 -4.22 -41.22 10.39
C GLN A 51 -3.10 -42.27 10.44
N GLN A 52 -1.96 -42.01 9.79
CA GLN A 52 -0.80 -42.90 9.81
C GLN A 52 -0.27 -43.12 11.23
N ALA A 53 -0.26 -42.08 12.06
CA ALA A 53 0.12 -42.18 13.47
C ALA A 53 -0.87 -43.04 14.28
N ARG A 54 -2.17 -42.93 14.00
CA ARG A 54 -3.20 -43.79 14.61
C ARG A 54 -3.04 -45.26 14.21
N GLU A 55 -2.77 -45.54 12.94
CA GLU A 55 -2.52 -46.90 12.45
C GLU A 55 -1.23 -47.49 13.04
N ALA A 56 -0.16 -46.71 13.11
CA ALA A 56 1.12 -47.15 13.68
C ALA A 56 1.07 -47.37 15.20
N SER A 57 0.35 -46.53 15.94
CA SER A 57 0.16 -46.68 17.40
C SER A 57 -0.72 -47.87 17.75
N ALA A 58 -1.69 -48.22 16.89
CA ALA A 58 -2.43 -49.46 17.01
C ALA A 58 -1.54 -50.71 16.77
N PHE A 59 -0.44 -50.56 16.03
CA PHE A 59 0.45 -51.68 15.66
C PHE A 59 1.65 -51.88 16.60
N HIS A 60 2.18 -50.82 17.23
CA HIS A 60 3.35 -50.90 18.13
C HIS A 60 3.13 -50.10 19.42
N GLY A 61 2.89 -50.83 20.51
CA GLY A 61 2.75 -50.27 21.85
C GLY A 61 3.93 -49.39 22.28
N TYR A 62 3.63 -48.10 22.43
CA TYR A 62 4.07 -47.21 23.51
C TYR A 62 5.55 -46.77 23.63
N TYR A 63 6.55 -47.46 23.08
CA TYR A 63 7.95 -47.16 23.47
C TYR A 63 8.76 -46.22 22.56
N ARG A 64 8.23 -45.73 21.44
CA ARG A 64 8.97 -44.78 20.55
C ARG A 64 8.37 -43.39 20.42
N GLN A 65 7.24 -43.12 21.08
CA GLN A 65 6.50 -41.85 20.99
C GLN A 65 7.13 -40.70 21.82
N ARG A 66 8.43 -40.80 22.14
CA ARG A 66 9.19 -39.78 22.88
C ARG A 66 10.08 -38.91 21.97
N ASN A 67 10.19 -39.24 20.67
CA ASN A 67 10.80 -38.36 19.69
C ASN A 67 9.67 -37.64 18.93
N ASP A 68 9.45 -36.42 19.38
CA ASP A 68 8.20 -35.66 19.44
C ASP A 68 7.64 -35.22 18.06
N PRO A 69 6.59 -35.88 17.52
CA PRO A 69 5.89 -35.41 16.32
C PRO A 69 5.26 -34.02 16.54
N TYR A 70 4.97 -33.66 17.79
CA TYR A 70 4.45 -32.34 18.13
C TYR A 70 5.54 -31.25 18.09
N ALA A 71 6.82 -31.60 18.17
CA ALA A 71 7.90 -30.64 17.95
C ALA A 71 8.02 -30.24 16.46
N GLU A 72 7.63 -31.12 15.54
CA GLU A 72 7.52 -30.79 14.11
C GLU A 72 6.21 -30.02 13.83
N TYR A 73 5.12 -30.39 14.51
CA TYR A 73 3.82 -29.70 14.45
C TYR A 73 3.86 -28.27 15.00
N ASN A 74 4.62 -28.01 16.08
CA ASN A 74 4.78 -26.69 16.67
C ASN A 74 5.67 -25.73 15.87
N LYS A 75 6.45 -26.24 14.93
CA LYS A 75 7.18 -25.39 13.97
C LYS A 75 6.30 -24.94 12.80
N SER A 76 5.08 -25.44 12.69
CA SER A 76 4.36 -25.52 11.40
C SER A 76 3.82 -24.23 10.82
N SER A 77 3.73 -23.08 11.52
CA SER A 77 3.21 -21.85 10.88
C SER A 77 4.33 -20.91 10.44
N SER A 78 5.26 -20.60 11.34
CA SER A 78 6.44 -19.79 11.03
C SER A 78 7.45 -20.51 10.13
N ALA A 79 7.65 -21.83 10.28
CA ALA A 79 8.44 -22.60 9.33
C ALA A 79 7.73 -22.73 7.98
N PHE A 80 6.39 -22.79 7.97
CA PHE A 80 5.63 -22.84 6.72
C PHE A 80 5.71 -21.54 5.92
N ILE A 81 5.74 -20.37 6.57
CA ILE A 81 6.03 -19.09 5.93
C ILE A 81 7.54 -18.94 5.62
N GLY A 82 8.40 -19.19 6.61
CA GLY A 82 9.85 -18.94 6.54
C GLY A 82 10.62 -19.87 5.62
N GLU A 83 10.21 -21.14 5.50
CA GLU A 83 10.74 -22.08 4.50
C GLU A 83 10.13 -21.86 3.11
N GLY A 84 9.24 -20.86 2.98
CA GLY A 84 8.55 -20.58 1.74
C GLY A 84 7.61 -21.71 1.32
N ARG A 85 7.11 -22.55 2.23
CA ARG A 85 6.14 -23.63 1.91
C ARG A 85 4.79 -23.10 1.41
N PHE A 86 4.45 -21.84 1.72
CA PHE A 86 3.38 -21.11 1.03
C PHE A 86 3.65 -20.91 -0.48
N LEU A 87 4.92 -20.83 -0.87
CA LEU A 87 5.37 -20.65 -2.23
C LEU A 87 5.76 -21.98 -2.87
N THR A 88 6.27 -22.98 -2.14
CA THR A 88 6.77 -24.20 -2.77
C THR A 88 6.20 -25.43 -2.08
N VAL A 89 5.43 -26.22 -2.85
CA VAL A 89 5.30 -27.66 -2.58
C VAL A 89 6.57 -28.28 -3.16
N PRO A 90 7.55 -28.71 -2.34
CA PRO A 90 8.78 -29.29 -2.85
C PRO A 90 8.52 -30.75 -3.21
N GLN A 91 7.81 -31.00 -4.31
CA GLN A 91 7.81 -32.31 -4.97
C GLN A 91 7.89 -32.23 -6.50
N ASP A 92 7.92 -31.03 -7.08
CA ASP A 92 8.05 -30.88 -8.54
C ASP A 92 9.07 -29.76 -8.85
N PRO A 93 10.29 -30.09 -9.32
CA PRO A 93 11.34 -29.11 -9.65
C PRO A 93 10.93 -28.09 -10.72
N GLY A 94 9.83 -28.33 -11.46
CA GLY A 94 9.23 -27.40 -12.42
C GLY A 94 8.15 -26.46 -11.83
N ARG A 95 7.74 -26.66 -10.57
CA ARG A 95 6.75 -25.83 -9.85
C ARG A 95 7.40 -24.87 -8.86
N THR A 96 8.55 -24.32 -9.18
CA THR A 96 8.99 -23.03 -8.63
C THR A 96 8.12 -21.93 -9.26
N SER A 97 7.21 -21.31 -8.51
CA SER A 97 5.81 -21.75 -8.41
C SER A 97 4.92 -20.56 -8.81
N ALA A 98 3.69 -20.78 -9.25
CA ALA A 98 2.77 -19.68 -9.59
C ALA A 98 2.62 -18.64 -8.45
N ALA A 99 2.73 -19.07 -7.19
CA ALA A 99 2.67 -18.20 -6.01
C ALA A 99 3.91 -17.28 -5.89
N GLY A 100 5.11 -17.80 -6.15
CA GLY A 100 6.33 -16.99 -6.17
C GLY A 100 6.28 -15.91 -7.25
N ILE A 101 5.80 -16.28 -8.46
CA ILE A 101 5.59 -15.33 -9.56
C ILE A 101 4.54 -14.30 -9.19
N ALA A 102 3.39 -14.71 -8.65
CA ALA A 102 2.32 -13.81 -8.22
C ALA A 102 2.81 -12.81 -7.17
N PHE A 103 3.61 -13.26 -6.19
CA PHE A 103 4.19 -12.39 -5.18
C PHE A 103 5.14 -11.35 -5.77
N VAL A 104 6.04 -11.75 -6.67
CA VAL A 104 6.96 -10.82 -7.36
C VAL A 104 6.19 -9.81 -8.21
N VAL A 105 5.20 -10.27 -8.99
CA VAL A 105 4.34 -9.41 -9.81
C VAL A 105 3.59 -8.40 -8.94
N MET A 106 3.01 -8.86 -7.82
CA MET A 106 2.32 -8.00 -6.87
C MET A 106 3.26 -6.95 -6.27
N GLY A 107 4.47 -7.34 -5.88
CA GLY A 107 5.49 -6.42 -5.35
C GLY A 107 5.91 -5.35 -6.37
N LEU A 108 6.19 -5.75 -7.61
CA LEU A 108 6.54 -4.82 -8.69
C LEU A 108 5.38 -3.89 -9.04
N ALA A 109 4.15 -4.41 -9.10
CA ALA A 109 2.95 -3.62 -9.33
C ALA A 109 2.70 -2.61 -8.20
N ALA A 110 2.92 -3.01 -6.94
CA ALA A 110 2.79 -2.13 -5.78
C ALA A 110 3.83 -1.01 -5.81
N PHE A 111 5.07 -1.33 -6.16
CA PHE A 111 6.13 -0.35 -6.31
C PHE A 111 5.85 0.64 -7.45
N ALA A 112 5.42 0.14 -8.62
CA ALA A 112 5.03 0.99 -9.74
C ALA A 112 3.84 1.89 -9.40
N PHE A 113 2.82 1.36 -8.70
CA PHE A 113 1.68 2.13 -8.20
C PHE A 113 2.13 3.25 -7.26
N LEU A 114 3.02 2.97 -6.31
CA LEU A 114 3.55 3.96 -5.37
C LEU A 114 4.25 5.10 -6.11
N LEU A 115 5.14 4.80 -7.06
CA LEU A 115 5.84 5.81 -7.85
C LEU A 115 4.87 6.67 -8.68
N ALA A 116 3.89 6.02 -9.32
CA ALA A 116 2.85 6.72 -10.07
C ALA A 116 2.01 7.63 -9.17
N ALA A 117 1.62 7.15 -7.99
CA ALA A 117 0.89 7.90 -6.98
C ALA A 117 1.68 9.12 -6.50
N MET A 118 2.95 8.96 -6.14
CA MET A 118 3.81 10.06 -5.69
C MET A 118 3.99 11.12 -6.78
N PHE A 119 4.22 10.70 -8.02
CA PHE A 119 4.33 11.61 -9.15
C PHE A 119 3.02 12.37 -9.40
N TRP A 120 1.87 11.69 -9.32
CA TRP A 120 0.56 12.33 -9.46
C TRP A 120 0.30 13.33 -8.34
N VAL A 121 0.57 12.98 -7.07
CA VAL A 121 0.40 13.89 -5.92
C VAL A 121 1.26 15.14 -6.12
N TRP A 122 2.52 14.98 -6.52
CA TRP A 122 3.39 16.11 -6.84
C TRP A 122 2.77 17.03 -7.89
N ARG A 123 2.30 16.44 -9.00
CA ARG A 123 1.69 17.17 -10.11
C ARG A 123 0.41 17.89 -9.71
N ALA A 124 -0.46 17.22 -8.96
CA ALA A 124 -1.74 17.78 -8.53
C ALA A 124 -1.55 19.01 -7.63
N HIS A 125 -0.61 18.95 -6.68
CA HIS A 125 -0.25 20.12 -5.87
C HIS A 125 0.44 21.21 -6.70
N ALA A 126 1.27 20.84 -7.68
CA ALA A 126 1.96 21.80 -8.52
C ALA A 126 0.98 22.60 -9.39
N ASN A 127 -0.10 21.98 -9.86
CA ASN A 127 -1.14 22.65 -10.64
C ASN A 127 -1.87 23.71 -9.81
N ILE A 128 -2.27 23.39 -8.57
CA ILE A 128 -2.89 24.34 -7.65
C ILE A 128 -1.96 25.52 -7.35
N ALA A 129 -0.69 25.23 -7.07
CA ALA A 129 0.31 26.27 -6.81
C ALA A 129 0.51 27.19 -8.03
N GLN A 130 0.54 26.63 -9.25
CA GLN A 130 0.65 27.40 -10.49
C GLN A 130 -0.59 28.25 -10.79
N ALA A 131 -1.76 27.81 -10.36
CA ALA A 131 -2.99 28.61 -10.42
C ALA A 131 -3.04 29.74 -9.37
N GLY A 132 -1.99 29.90 -8.53
CA GLY A 132 -1.94 30.93 -7.50
C GLY A 132 -2.85 30.65 -6.29
N ILE A 133 -3.41 29.45 -6.21
CA ILE A 133 -4.25 29.01 -5.10
C ILE A 133 -3.33 28.71 -3.91
N ARG A 134 -3.55 29.40 -2.79
CA ARG A 134 -2.80 29.15 -1.54
C ARG A 134 -3.08 27.75 -1.04
N SER A 135 -2.01 27.06 -0.63
CA SER A 135 -2.04 25.73 -0.03
C SER A 135 -0.95 25.64 1.05
N LYS A 136 -1.25 25.01 2.18
CA LYS A 136 -0.31 24.73 3.27
C LYS A 136 0.71 23.65 2.88
N TYR A 137 0.31 22.74 1.99
CA TYR A 137 1.18 21.69 1.46
C TYR A 137 1.61 22.03 0.03
N GLY A 138 2.90 22.33 -0.13
CA GLY A 138 3.53 22.44 -1.44
C GLY A 138 3.85 21.07 -2.06
N PRO A 139 4.14 21.00 -3.37
CA PRO A 139 4.35 19.74 -4.09
C PRO A 139 5.42 18.85 -3.48
N GLY A 140 6.58 19.43 -3.13
CA GLY A 140 7.69 18.69 -2.53
C GLY A 140 7.35 18.18 -1.13
N LYS A 141 6.68 19.00 -0.31
CA LYS A 141 6.28 18.65 1.05
C LYS A 141 5.25 17.52 1.06
N ALA A 142 4.29 17.55 0.14
CA ALA A 142 3.26 16.52 0.00
C ALA A 142 3.86 15.14 -0.34
N VAL A 143 4.90 15.10 -1.18
CA VAL A 143 5.59 13.84 -1.54
C VAL A 143 6.56 13.39 -0.45
N ALA A 144 7.35 14.32 0.12
CA ALA A 144 8.32 14.00 1.15
C ALA A 144 7.67 13.40 2.41
N ALA A 145 6.41 13.73 2.66
CA ALA A 145 5.58 13.14 3.71
C ALA A 145 5.59 11.61 3.72
N TYR A 146 5.56 10.99 2.53
CA TYR A 146 5.48 9.54 2.38
C TYR A 146 6.80 8.82 2.71
N LEU A 147 7.93 9.55 2.72
CA LEU A 147 9.26 8.97 2.93
C LEU A 147 9.69 8.96 4.40
N ILE A 148 9.04 9.75 5.25
CA ILE A 148 9.40 9.89 6.66
C ILE A 148 8.38 9.09 7.50
N PRO A 149 8.76 7.98 8.16
CA PRO A 149 7.82 7.03 8.74
C PRO A 149 6.77 7.65 9.69
N ILE A 150 7.18 8.53 10.58
CA ILE A 150 6.28 9.17 11.57
C ILE A 150 5.33 10.17 10.86
N ILE A 151 5.86 10.95 9.92
CA ILE A 151 5.08 11.95 9.18
C ILE A 151 4.10 11.28 8.22
N ASN A 152 4.47 10.13 7.67
CA ASN A 152 3.66 9.34 6.76
C ASN A 152 2.34 8.87 7.38
N LEU A 153 2.17 8.91 8.70
CA LEU A 153 0.91 8.53 9.35
C LEU A 153 -0.17 9.63 9.31
N ILE A 154 0.23 10.89 9.18
CA ILE A 154 -0.66 12.06 9.37
C ILE A 154 -0.67 12.96 8.14
N LEU A 155 0.52 13.33 7.65
CA LEU A 155 0.64 14.40 6.67
C LEU A 155 0.08 14.05 5.28
N PRO A 156 0.18 12.80 4.78
CA PRO A 156 -0.50 12.41 3.54
C PRO A 156 -2.01 12.61 3.59
N PHE A 157 -2.64 12.27 4.72
CA PHE A 157 -4.08 12.45 4.92
C PHE A 157 -4.46 13.93 4.88
N GLU A 158 -3.76 14.78 5.64
CA GLU A 158 -4.02 16.21 5.64
C GLU A 158 -3.79 16.84 4.26
N ALA A 159 -2.70 16.45 3.58
CA ALA A 159 -2.35 16.96 2.26
C ALA A 159 -3.37 16.56 1.20
N MET A 160 -3.86 15.31 1.20
CA MET A 160 -4.88 14.85 0.26
C MET A 160 -6.24 15.49 0.53
N ARG A 161 -6.60 15.72 1.80
CA ARG A 161 -7.83 16.42 2.18
C ARG A 161 -7.82 17.87 1.69
N GLU A 162 -6.72 18.57 1.92
CA GLU A 162 -6.54 19.92 1.39
C GLU A 162 -6.52 19.93 -0.14
N LEU A 163 -5.77 19.03 -0.76
CA LEU A 163 -5.72 18.90 -2.22
C LEU A 163 -7.12 18.71 -2.81
N TYR A 164 -7.95 17.86 -2.19
CA TYR A 164 -9.32 17.64 -2.61
C TYR A 164 -10.14 18.93 -2.53
N ASN A 165 -10.23 19.56 -1.34
CA ASN A 165 -11.05 20.75 -1.12
C ASN A 165 -10.62 21.90 -2.04
N ARG A 166 -9.31 22.16 -2.14
CA ARG A 166 -8.77 23.24 -2.99
C ARG A 166 -8.96 22.98 -4.48
N SER A 167 -8.99 21.72 -4.90
CA SER A 167 -9.31 21.36 -6.29
C SER A 167 -10.78 21.59 -6.64
N HIS A 168 -11.68 21.56 -5.65
CA HIS A 168 -13.11 21.84 -5.82
C HIS A 168 -13.47 23.33 -5.60
N GLY A 169 -12.47 24.19 -5.39
CA GLY A 169 -12.68 25.62 -5.22
C GLY A 169 -13.08 26.06 -3.82
N GLU A 170 -12.98 25.17 -2.82
CA GLU A 170 -13.26 25.54 -1.44
C GLU A 170 -12.31 26.65 -0.95
N PRO A 171 -12.79 27.63 -0.14
CA PRO A 171 -11.95 28.68 0.45
C PRO A 171 -10.83 28.13 1.33
N GLU A 172 -9.85 28.98 1.66
CA GLU A 172 -8.72 28.59 2.52
C GLU A 172 -9.20 28.13 3.91
N ASP A 173 -10.24 28.77 4.45
CA ASP A 173 -10.82 28.43 5.76
C ASP A 173 -11.47 27.03 5.79
N PHE A 174 -11.90 26.54 4.62
CA PHE A 174 -12.52 25.21 4.45
C PHE A 174 -11.56 24.20 3.81
N ALA A 175 -10.28 24.54 3.65
CA ALA A 175 -9.27 23.65 3.08
C ALA A 175 -9.13 22.33 3.87
N HIS A 176 -9.44 22.34 5.16
CA HIS A 176 -9.33 21.17 6.04
C HIS A 176 -10.67 20.53 6.42
N SER A 177 -11.77 20.92 5.75
CA SER A 177 -13.07 20.27 5.91
C SER A 177 -12.98 18.78 5.63
N THR A 178 -13.78 17.99 6.36
CA THR A 178 -13.79 16.52 6.26
C THR A 178 -14.24 16.07 4.87
N VAL A 179 -13.50 15.14 4.27
CA VAL A 179 -13.83 14.53 2.98
C VAL A 179 -13.93 13.03 3.18
N GLU A 180 -15.14 12.48 3.09
CA GLU A 180 -15.42 11.06 3.38
C GLU A 180 -14.55 10.11 2.56
N ASP A 181 -14.38 10.38 1.26
CA ASP A 181 -13.55 9.55 0.37
C ASP A 181 -12.08 9.51 0.82
N VAL A 182 -11.53 10.64 1.28
CA VAL A 182 -10.14 10.74 1.77
C VAL A 182 -10.00 9.98 3.08
N THR A 183 -10.97 10.12 3.98
CA THR A 183 -11.02 9.38 5.26
C THR A 183 -11.10 7.88 5.01
N ALA A 184 -12.03 7.41 4.17
CA ALA A 184 -12.19 5.99 3.86
C ALA A 184 -10.91 5.39 3.24
N TRP A 185 -10.30 6.08 2.28
CA TRP A 185 -9.03 5.68 1.68
C TRP A 185 -7.93 5.52 2.74
N TRP A 186 -7.75 6.55 3.58
CA TRP A 186 -6.67 6.57 4.56
C TRP A 186 -6.88 5.59 5.70
N THR A 187 -8.12 5.41 6.17
CA THR A 187 -8.45 4.36 7.14
C THR A 187 -8.10 2.99 6.60
N ALA A 188 -8.40 2.70 5.34
CA ALA A 188 -8.02 1.43 4.71
C ALA A 188 -6.48 1.25 4.65
N VAL A 189 -5.72 2.31 4.33
CA VAL A 189 -4.24 2.30 4.39
C VAL A 189 -3.78 1.94 5.81
N ILE A 190 -4.22 2.69 6.81
CA ILE A 190 -3.69 2.59 8.17
C ILE A 190 -4.04 1.24 8.79
N VAL A 191 -5.28 0.78 8.67
CA VAL A 191 -5.68 -0.52 9.21
C VAL A 191 -4.93 -1.65 8.49
N GLY A 192 -4.81 -1.57 7.15
CA GLY A 192 -4.05 -2.56 6.37
C GLY A 192 -2.58 -2.62 6.79
N LEU A 193 -1.93 -1.46 6.96
CA LEU A 193 -0.53 -1.36 7.41
C LEU A 193 -0.35 -1.85 8.85
N LEU A 194 -1.28 -1.57 9.76
CA LEU A 194 -1.22 -2.06 11.14
C LEU A 194 -1.30 -3.58 11.20
N VAL A 195 -2.25 -4.21 10.49
CA VAL A 195 -2.36 -5.67 10.45
C VAL A 195 -1.11 -6.28 9.83
N PHE A 196 -0.63 -5.73 8.72
CA PHE A 196 0.60 -6.20 8.07
C PHE A 196 1.82 -6.06 8.99
N SER A 197 1.94 -4.94 9.72
CA SER A 197 3.05 -4.70 10.64
C SER A 197 3.01 -5.66 11.83
N ALA A 198 1.83 -5.99 12.36
CA ALA A 198 1.68 -6.99 13.41
C ALA A 198 2.16 -8.38 12.95
N LEU A 199 1.79 -8.77 11.73
CA LEU A 199 2.28 -10.02 11.12
C LEU A 199 3.80 -10.01 10.92
N LEU A 200 4.37 -8.87 10.48
CA LEU A 200 5.81 -8.72 10.30
C LEU A 200 6.58 -8.80 11.64
N VAL A 201 6.07 -8.17 12.69
CA VAL A 201 6.65 -8.25 14.04
C VAL A 201 6.61 -9.69 14.54
N LYS A 202 5.47 -10.37 14.41
CA LYS A 202 5.33 -11.78 14.78
C LYS A 202 6.36 -12.64 14.04
N PHE A 203 6.43 -12.51 12.71
CA PHE A 203 7.41 -13.21 11.89
C PHE A 203 8.87 -12.93 12.31
N THR A 204 9.18 -11.67 12.62
CA THR A 204 10.52 -11.27 13.09
C THR A 204 10.86 -11.87 14.45
N LEU A 205 9.90 -11.94 15.38
CA LEU A 205 10.08 -12.60 16.67
C LEU A 205 10.25 -14.11 16.52
N ASP A 206 9.44 -14.75 15.68
CA ASP A 206 9.52 -16.19 15.40
C ASP A 206 10.87 -16.58 14.77
N LEU A 207 11.47 -15.70 13.95
CA LEU A 207 12.79 -15.93 13.34
C LEU A 207 13.96 -15.54 14.25
N GLY A 208 13.83 -14.43 14.97
CA GLY A 208 14.93 -13.85 15.76
C GLY A 208 15.04 -14.41 17.17
N THR A 209 14.01 -15.11 17.64
CA THR A 209 13.93 -15.65 19.00
C THR A 209 13.42 -17.08 18.98
N ASN A 210 13.68 -17.84 20.06
CA ASN A 210 13.06 -19.14 20.26
C ASN A 210 11.62 -19.04 20.83
N MET A 211 11.00 -17.85 20.82
CA MET A 211 9.59 -17.71 21.20
C MET A 211 8.72 -18.16 20.05
N ILE A 212 7.89 -19.18 20.31
CA ILE A 212 6.93 -19.69 19.34
C ILE A 212 5.58 -19.05 19.67
N ILE A 213 5.16 -18.06 18.89
CA ILE A 213 3.80 -17.54 18.96
C ILE A 213 2.89 -18.49 18.18
N MET A 214 2.11 -19.31 18.90
CA MET A 214 1.20 -20.28 18.29
C MET A 214 -0.04 -19.57 17.72
N THR A 215 -0.03 -19.32 16.43
CA THR A 215 -1.21 -18.88 15.66
C THR A 215 -1.61 -19.98 14.67
N PRO A 216 -2.88 -20.44 14.69
CA PRO A 216 -3.34 -21.41 13.71
C PRO A 216 -3.14 -20.93 12.27
N LEU A 217 -2.77 -21.84 11.37
CA LEU A 217 -2.49 -21.52 9.96
C LEU A 217 -3.64 -20.77 9.26
N TRP A 218 -4.89 -21.19 9.52
CA TRP A 218 -6.08 -20.54 8.98
C TRP A 218 -6.22 -19.08 9.44
N MET A 219 -5.82 -18.77 10.68
CA MET A 219 -5.90 -17.43 11.26
C MET A 219 -4.85 -16.51 10.64
N GLU A 220 -3.63 -17.01 10.43
CA GLU A 220 -2.57 -16.26 9.73
C GLU A 220 -2.99 -15.93 8.30
N PHE A 221 -3.53 -16.91 7.58
CA PHE A 221 -4.07 -16.70 6.23
C PHE A 221 -5.21 -15.69 6.22
N ALA A 222 -6.13 -15.75 7.19
CA ALA A 222 -7.24 -14.81 7.30
C ALA A 222 -6.76 -13.38 7.57
N LEU A 223 -5.82 -13.20 8.51
CA LEU A 223 -5.23 -11.89 8.81
C LEU A 223 -4.46 -11.31 7.62
N LEU A 224 -3.66 -12.13 6.93
CA LEU A 224 -2.92 -11.71 5.75
C LEU A 224 -3.86 -11.34 4.60
N SER A 225 -4.88 -12.17 4.34
CA SER A 225 -5.89 -11.91 3.32
C SER A 225 -6.67 -10.63 3.63
N PHE A 226 -7.03 -10.42 4.89
CA PHE A 226 -7.70 -9.20 5.34
C PHE A 226 -6.83 -7.96 5.13
N ALA A 227 -5.54 -8.02 5.47
CA ALA A 227 -4.59 -6.93 5.22
C ALA A 227 -4.46 -6.63 3.71
N ILE A 228 -4.32 -7.66 2.88
CA ILE A 228 -4.27 -7.52 1.42
C ILE A 228 -5.55 -6.85 0.92
N LEU A 229 -6.73 -7.33 1.31
CA LEU A 229 -8.01 -6.75 0.88
C LEU A 229 -8.14 -5.28 1.26
N LEU A 230 -7.70 -4.88 2.46
CA LEU A 230 -7.69 -3.47 2.88
C LEU A 230 -6.76 -2.62 2.02
N LEU A 231 -5.56 -3.10 1.71
CA LEU A 231 -4.60 -2.37 0.87
C LEU A 231 -5.06 -2.29 -0.59
N LEU A 232 -5.68 -3.35 -1.12
CA LEU A 232 -6.30 -3.33 -2.45
C LEU A 232 -7.50 -2.38 -2.50
N GLY A 233 -8.36 -2.42 -1.48
CA GLY A 233 -9.47 -1.47 -1.33
C GLY A 233 -8.97 -0.03 -1.24
N SER A 234 -7.87 0.19 -0.54
CA SER A 234 -7.21 1.50 -0.49
C SER A 234 -6.69 1.93 -1.87
N ALA A 235 -6.00 1.06 -2.61
CA ALA A 235 -5.53 1.39 -3.96
C ALA A 235 -6.70 1.77 -4.90
N PHE A 236 -7.82 1.05 -4.81
CA PHE A 236 -9.05 1.38 -5.53
C PHE A 236 -9.62 2.75 -5.13
N LEU A 237 -9.76 3.01 -3.82
CA LEU A 237 -10.27 4.29 -3.32
C LEU A 237 -9.35 5.44 -3.72
N PHE A 238 -8.03 5.24 -3.68
CA PHE A 238 -7.06 6.22 -4.16
C PHE A 238 -7.21 6.51 -5.65
N ALA A 239 -7.35 5.47 -6.49
CA ALA A 239 -7.58 5.66 -7.92
C ALA A 239 -8.84 6.49 -8.18
N ARG A 240 -9.96 6.16 -7.51
CA ARG A 240 -11.21 6.94 -7.59
C ARG A 240 -11.02 8.39 -7.14
N LEU A 241 -10.31 8.60 -6.03
CA LEU A 241 -10.01 9.92 -5.47
C LEU A 241 -9.16 10.75 -6.46
N THR A 242 -8.13 10.15 -7.06
CA THR A 242 -7.30 10.83 -8.06
C THR A 242 -8.10 11.25 -9.28
N ALA A 243 -9.04 10.42 -9.75
CA ALA A 243 -9.91 10.73 -10.87
C ALA A 243 -10.83 11.92 -10.54
N LYS A 244 -11.45 11.92 -9.34
CA LYS A 244 -12.29 13.03 -8.87
C LYS A 244 -11.51 14.35 -8.76
N ILE A 245 -10.35 14.32 -8.12
CA ILE A 245 -9.48 15.50 -7.97
C ILE A 245 -9.02 16.00 -9.35
N THR A 246 -8.64 15.09 -10.25
CA THR A 246 -8.21 15.45 -11.61
C THR A 246 -9.35 16.11 -12.39
N ALA A 247 -10.57 15.58 -12.31
CA ALA A 247 -11.74 16.18 -12.94
C ALA A 247 -12.03 17.58 -12.36
N ALA A 248 -12.03 17.71 -11.03
CA ALA A 248 -12.24 18.99 -10.37
C ALA A 248 -11.19 20.04 -10.79
N GLN A 249 -9.90 19.66 -10.84
CA GLN A 249 -8.84 20.57 -11.30
C GLN A 249 -8.99 20.96 -12.77
N VAL A 250 -9.44 20.05 -13.62
CA VAL A 250 -9.70 20.33 -15.03
C VAL A 250 -10.80 21.38 -15.19
N ASP A 251 -11.87 21.26 -14.40
CA ASP A 251 -13.05 22.11 -14.53
C ASP A 251 -12.84 23.47 -13.85
N TYR A 252 -12.20 23.48 -12.68
CA TYR A 252 -12.06 24.66 -11.84
C TYR A 252 -10.81 25.51 -12.16
N LEU A 253 -9.63 24.91 -12.37
CA LEU A 253 -8.40 25.71 -12.52
C LEU A 253 -8.42 26.69 -13.72
N PRO A 254 -9.07 26.40 -14.86
CA PRO A 254 -9.21 27.37 -15.95
C PRO A 254 -10.07 28.59 -15.59
N THR A 255 -10.96 28.50 -14.60
CA THR A 255 -11.84 29.60 -14.20
C THR A 255 -11.19 30.50 -13.16
N VAL A 256 -10.12 30.05 -12.52
CA VAL A 256 -9.36 30.86 -11.56
C VAL A 256 -8.63 31.94 -12.35
N GLU A 257 -9.06 33.19 -12.19
CA GLU A 257 -8.29 34.31 -12.70
C GLU A 257 -6.88 34.21 -12.14
N PRO A 258 -5.85 34.16 -13.01
CA PRO A 258 -4.49 34.08 -12.54
C PRO A 258 -4.30 35.29 -11.64
N LYS A 259 -4.09 35.03 -10.34
CA LYS A 259 -3.79 36.10 -9.39
C LYS A 259 -2.66 36.89 -10.02
N GLN A 260 -2.94 38.13 -10.42
CA GLN A 260 -1.90 39.01 -10.94
C GLN A 260 -0.84 38.99 -9.86
N LEU A 261 0.30 38.33 -10.16
CA LEU A 261 1.42 38.36 -9.26
C LEU A 261 1.65 39.85 -9.02
N PRO A 262 1.69 40.32 -7.75
CA PRO A 262 1.96 41.72 -7.50
C PRO A 262 3.17 42.07 -8.36
N GLU A 263 3.02 43.13 -9.18
CA GLU A 263 4.05 43.56 -10.11
C GLU A 263 5.40 43.41 -9.40
N PRO A 264 6.38 42.71 -10.00
CA PRO A 264 7.64 42.42 -9.33
C PRO A 264 8.11 43.73 -8.71
N ALA A 265 8.23 43.74 -7.37
CA ALA A 265 8.49 44.96 -6.62
C ALA A 265 9.59 45.74 -7.35
N PRO A 266 9.37 47.04 -7.65
CA PRO A 266 10.22 47.78 -8.57
C PRO A 266 11.68 47.50 -8.22
N SER A 267 12.45 47.08 -9.22
CA SER A 267 13.85 46.70 -9.04
C SER A 267 14.50 47.71 -8.11
N ARG A 268 14.92 47.27 -6.92
CA ARG A 268 15.55 48.16 -5.94
C ARG A 268 16.61 48.99 -6.68
N PRO A 269 16.58 50.33 -6.61
CA PRO A 269 17.52 51.15 -7.34
C PRO A 269 18.94 50.69 -6.97
N ARG A 270 19.71 50.28 -7.98
CA ARG A 270 21.12 49.92 -7.77
C ARG A 270 21.85 51.20 -7.39
N VAL A 271 22.21 51.33 -6.13
CA VAL A 271 23.09 52.41 -5.67
C VAL A 271 24.49 52.09 -6.21
N ASN A 272 24.91 52.79 -7.27
CA ASN A 272 26.30 52.78 -7.71
C ASN A 272 27.12 53.57 -6.71
N ILE A 273 27.88 52.86 -5.86
CA ILE A 273 28.88 53.49 -5.00
C ILE A 273 30.07 53.84 -5.89
N VAL A 274 30.20 55.13 -6.25
CA VAL A 274 31.42 55.65 -6.87
C VAL A 274 32.50 55.67 -5.79
N ARG A 275 33.53 54.83 -5.92
CA ARG A 275 34.75 54.95 -5.10
C ARG A 275 35.57 56.12 -5.65
N GLY A 276 35.68 57.19 -4.87
CA GLY A 276 36.63 58.28 -5.09
C GLY A 276 38.02 57.93 -4.58
#